data_AF-A0A6G2VYL3-F1
#
_entry.id   AF-A0A6G2VYL3-F1
#
_cell.length_a   1.000
_cell.length_b   1.000
_cell.length_c   1.000
_cell.angle_alpha   90.00
_cell.angle_beta   90.00
_cell.angle_gamma   90.00
#
_symmetry.space_group_name_H-M   'P 1'
#
loop_
_entity.id
_entity.type
_entity.pdbx_description
1 polymer ?
#
loop_
_entity_poly.entity_id
_entity_poly.type
_entity_poly.pdbx_seq_one_letter_code
_entity_poly.pdbx_strand_id
1 'polypeptide(L)'
;PAAPPLPRTTGAPPHPEGRRAWFTDSYRTVTGAVPGSAVRLVQRGLGIAARVAWLREADRLAAPGSHRLPPELELLGERPCPLGDVMARHLSEDPAPPQPPRRYTGWHPALTSGSGYARLLARLSAHTGAEQVDLDDALLDALGAPPAATALPPWPLDCLLRPLAGKGPVAVLETASPAGVLDARFADALQTLYGAYANLRGYRAFLASVERLTGARFVELLVPPLAERAANAVRRPVVTGWWTGDPDATPYQGAAGLAARHLPLERITLRRAGGRVVAEGDGCRLLPVHHATRSPMPPYDVLLRLLLAAGHPAASRVIRLDGLAEAFPGVHRLPRLTVGGLLVVSPAAWRVPQERLWRPGDGEPAKVRVLAGLRRSAGLPRFAFVRAGTEARPVPVDLEALTAVPLLDRIRAQQPTADLLVEEMLPAPGGLLLHDPLHGGAGVAAQLLLRLPHDRAAGELAALTAAALPGAPDVPGTLAPSGRHSGANPNHHRT
;
A
#
# COMPACT_ATOMS: atom_id res chain seq x y z
N PRO A 1 18.85 -32.06 28.97
CA PRO A 1 18.50 -31.11 27.90
C PRO A 1 17.64 -29.97 28.46
N ALA A 2 18.23 -28.78 28.63
CA ALA A 2 17.52 -27.61 29.14
C ALA A 2 16.47 -27.14 28.12
N ALA A 3 15.26 -26.83 28.61
CA ALA A 3 14.20 -26.27 27.79
C ALA A 3 14.66 -24.94 27.14
N PRO A 4 14.32 -24.67 25.88
CA PRO A 4 14.64 -23.38 25.26
C PRO A 4 13.98 -22.25 26.06
N PRO A 5 14.65 -21.09 26.21
CA PRO A 5 14.10 -19.96 26.95
C PRO A 5 12.80 -19.51 26.30
N LEU A 6 11.77 -19.31 27.13
CA LEU A 6 10.48 -18.82 26.69
C LEU A 6 10.65 -17.42 26.05
N PRO A 7 9.93 -17.13 24.96
CA PRO A 7 9.98 -15.83 24.31
C PRO A 7 9.53 -14.73 25.27
N ARG A 8 10.27 -13.60 25.28
CA ARG A 8 9.90 -12.41 26.06
C ARG A 8 8.63 -11.80 25.48
N THR A 9 7.59 -11.72 26.30
CA THR A 9 6.33 -11.05 25.99
C THR A 9 6.29 -9.70 26.68
N THR A 10 6.07 -8.62 25.92
CA THR A 10 5.73 -7.31 26.47
C THR A 10 4.27 -7.03 26.16
N GLY A 11 3.43 -6.94 27.20
CA GLY A 11 2.05 -6.47 27.10
C GLY A 11 1.88 -5.20 27.95
N ALA A 12 1.07 -4.25 27.47
CA ALA A 12 0.58 -3.18 28.33
C ALA A 12 -0.40 -3.78 29.38
N PRO A 13 -0.47 -3.23 30.60
CA PRO A 13 -1.40 -3.72 31.61
C PRO A 13 -2.86 -3.59 31.13
N PRO A 14 -3.74 -4.53 31.51
CA PRO A 14 -5.16 -4.47 31.13
C PRO A 14 -5.84 -3.28 31.81
N HIS A 15 -6.46 -2.42 31.01
CA HIS A 15 -7.39 -1.40 31.52
C HIS A 15 -8.69 -2.07 31.98
N PRO A 16 -9.24 -1.72 33.15
CA PRO A 16 -10.50 -2.29 33.60
C PRO A 16 -11.68 -1.72 32.80
N GLU A 17 -12.63 -2.62 32.51
CA GLU A 17 -14.01 -2.43 32.06
C GLU A 17 -14.32 -2.35 30.53
N GLY A 18 -15.18 -3.30 30.09
CA GLY A 18 -16.42 -2.90 29.39
C GLY A 18 -16.52 -3.01 27.86
N ARG A 19 -16.23 -4.18 27.26
CA ARG A 19 -16.72 -4.68 25.96
C ARG A 19 -16.94 -3.68 24.78
N ARG A 20 -15.94 -3.60 23.90
CA ARG A 20 -16.05 -3.70 22.42
C ARG A 20 -14.66 -3.95 21.83
N ALA A 21 -14.50 -4.99 21.01
CA ALA A 21 -13.24 -5.58 20.51
C ALA A 21 -12.05 -4.60 20.39
N TRP A 22 -11.16 -4.62 21.39
CA TRP A 22 -9.87 -3.96 21.33
C TRP A 22 -8.89 -4.86 20.58
N PHE A 23 -8.25 -4.32 19.54
CA PHE A 23 -7.11 -5.01 18.92
C PHE A 23 -5.94 -4.92 19.90
N THR A 24 -5.54 -6.07 20.45
CA THR A 24 -4.31 -6.19 21.24
C THR A 24 -3.20 -6.62 20.29
N ASP A 25 -2.24 -5.73 20.04
CA ASP A 25 -1.02 -6.09 19.31
C ASP A 25 -0.12 -6.87 20.28
N SER A 26 0.13 -8.15 20.00
CA SER A 26 1.06 -9.00 20.75
C SER A 26 2.37 -9.11 20.00
N TYR A 27 3.45 -8.63 20.62
CA TYR A 27 4.78 -8.63 20.05
C TYR A 27 5.61 -9.79 20.62
N ARG A 28 6.19 -10.60 19.74
CA ARG A 28 7.04 -11.74 20.09
C ARG A 28 8.26 -11.78 19.18
N THR A 29 9.33 -12.38 19.67
CA THR A 29 10.50 -12.69 18.85
C THR A 29 10.23 -13.92 17.99
N VAL A 30 10.81 -13.93 16.79
CA VAL A 30 10.87 -15.12 15.93
C VAL A 30 12.26 -15.74 16.03
N THR A 31 12.34 -17.07 15.99
CA THR A 31 13.62 -17.77 15.86
C THR A 31 13.88 -18.10 14.39
N GLY A 32 15.13 -17.93 13.95
CA GLY A 32 15.53 -18.07 12.55
C GLY A 32 15.55 -16.75 11.77
N ALA A 33 16.21 -16.78 10.63
CA ALA A 33 16.35 -15.65 9.72
C ALA A 33 15.87 -16.02 8.33
N VAL A 34 15.42 -15.03 7.56
CA VAL A 34 15.11 -15.23 6.14
C VAL A 34 16.43 -15.49 5.41
N PRO A 35 16.59 -16.63 4.71
CA PRO A 35 17.83 -16.94 4.02
C PRO A 35 18.15 -15.88 2.96
N GLY A 36 19.41 -15.43 2.86
CA GLY A 36 19.81 -14.41 1.88
C GLY A 36 19.56 -14.84 0.43
N SER A 37 19.58 -16.14 0.13
CA SER A 37 19.16 -16.68 -1.17
C SER A 37 17.69 -16.40 -1.46
N ALA A 38 16.79 -16.58 -0.48
CA ALA A 38 15.37 -16.28 -0.64
C ALA A 38 15.16 -14.78 -0.88
N VAL A 39 15.87 -13.91 -0.13
CA VAL A 39 15.81 -12.44 -0.32
C VAL A 39 16.20 -12.04 -1.75
N ARG A 40 17.26 -12.64 -2.32
CA ARG A 40 17.65 -12.41 -3.73
C ARG A 40 16.59 -12.86 -4.73
N LEU A 41 15.95 -14.01 -4.49
CA LEU A 41 14.87 -14.50 -5.36
C LEU A 41 13.65 -13.58 -5.29
N VAL A 42 13.29 -13.08 -4.10
CA VAL A 42 12.22 -12.08 -3.96
C VAL A 42 12.58 -10.80 -4.69
N GLN A 43 13.80 -10.28 -4.53
CA GLN A 43 14.22 -9.05 -5.21
C GLN A 43 14.16 -9.18 -6.74
N ARG A 44 14.60 -10.33 -7.28
CA ARG A 44 14.49 -10.61 -8.72
C ARG A 44 13.03 -10.71 -9.17
N GLY A 45 12.21 -11.47 -8.45
CA GLY A 45 10.78 -11.59 -8.76
C GLY A 45 10.04 -10.25 -8.68
N LEU A 46 10.39 -9.41 -7.71
CA LEU A 46 9.83 -8.06 -7.58
C LEU A 46 10.19 -7.17 -8.77
N GLY A 47 11.41 -7.28 -9.29
CA GLY A 47 11.83 -6.60 -10.52
C GLY A 47 10.93 -6.96 -11.71
N ILE A 48 10.64 -8.24 -11.90
CA ILE A 48 9.74 -8.73 -12.96
C ILE A 48 8.29 -8.28 -12.71
N ALA A 49 7.80 -8.35 -11.46
CA ALA A 49 6.47 -7.86 -11.09
C ALA A 49 6.30 -6.36 -11.37
N ALA A 50 7.33 -5.55 -11.14
CA ALA A 50 7.31 -4.12 -11.45
C ALA A 50 7.14 -3.84 -12.94
N ARG A 51 7.72 -4.67 -13.81
CA ARG A 51 7.56 -4.58 -15.27
C ARG A 51 6.12 -4.87 -15.70
N VAL A 52 5.48 -5.87 -15.09
CA VAL A 52 4.05 -6.16 -15.30
C VAL A 52 3.18 -4.97 -14.86
N ALA A 53 3.45 -4.44 -13.66
CA ALA A 53 2.75 -3.26 -13.14
C ALA A 53 2.93 -2.04 -14.06
N TRP A 54 4.11 -1.89 -14.68
CA TRP A 54 4.37 -0.83 -15.63
C TRP A 54 3.53 -0.96 -16.91
N LEU A 55 3.45 -2.17 -17.51
CA LEU A 55 2.59 -2.39 -18.69
C LEU A 55 1.15 -1.99 -18.40
N ARG A 56 0.63 -2.43 -17.24
CA ARG A 56 -0.72 -2.09 -16.79
C ARG A 56 -0.93 -0.58 -16.64
N GLU A 57 0.00 0.10 -15.99
CA GLU A 57 -0.08 1.55 -15.80
C GLU A 57 0.03 2.31 -17.12
N ALA A 58 0.92 1.89 -18.02
CA ALA A 58 1.08 2.51 -19.33
C ALA A 58 -0.20 2.42 -20.17
N ASP A 59 -0.92 1.30 -20.12
CA ASP A 59 -2.21 1.14 -20.79
C ASP A 59 -3.29 2.09 -20.25
N ARG A 60 -3.30 2.32 -18.93
CA ARG A 60 -4.21 3.29 -18.30
C ARG A 60 -3.88 4.71 -18.68
N LEU A 61 -2.60 5.07 -18.62
CA LEU A 61 -2.15 6.42 -18.94
C LEU A 61 -2.35 6.75 -20.43
N ALA A 62 -2.28 5.75 -21.32
CA ALA A 62 -2.57 5.93 -22.74
C ALA A 62 -4.08 6.09 -23.06
N ALA A 63 -4.97 5.69 -22.15
CA ALA A 63 -6.41 5.72 -22.39
C ALA A 63 -6.97 7.17 -22.43
N PRO A 64 -7.97 7.47 -23.28
CA PRO A 64 -8.60 8.78 -23.32
C PRO A 64 -9.15 9.22 -21.94
N GLY A 65 -8.83 10.44 -21.51
CA GLY A 65 -9.29 11.00 -20.23
C GLY A 65 -8.46 10.61 -18.99
N SER A 66 -7.42 9.78 -19.15
CA SER A 66 -6.50 9.35 -18.07
C SER A 66 -5.72 10.50 -17.42
N HIS A 67 -5.53 11.60 -18.15
CA HIS A 67 -4.74 12.77 -17.72
C HIS A 67 -5.55 13.79 -16.91
N ARG A 68 -6.82 13.52 -16.60
CA ARG A 68 -7.61 14.47 -15.82
C ARG A 68 -7.08 14.54 -14.38
N LEU A 69 -6.69 15.74 -13.98
CA LEU A 69 -6.25 15.96 -12.61
C LEU A 69 -7.46 15.92 -11.67
N PRO A 70 -7.28 15.50 -10.41
CA PRO A 70 -8.24 15.79 -9.35
C PRO A 70 -8.67 17.27 -9.38
N PRO A 71 -9.96 17.59 -9.18
CA PRO A 71 -10.47 18.97 -9.28
C PRO A 71 -9.68 19.98 -8.44
N GLU A 72 -9.25 19.59 -7.23
CA GLU A 72 -8.45 20.43 -6.35
C GLU A 72 -7.06 20.79 -6.93
N LEU A 73 -6.52 19.98 -7.83
CA LEU A 73 -5.26 20.24 -8.53
C LEU A 73 -5.47 21.05 -9.82
N GLU A 74 -6.67 21.07 -10.39
CA GLU A 74 -7.01 21.93 -11.54
C GLU A 74 -6.99 23.42 -11.16
N LEU A 75 -7.17 23.74 -9.86
CA LEU A 75 -7.08 25.10 -9.30
C LEU A 75 -5.66 25.69 -9.29
N LEU A 76 -4.64 24.89 -9.61
CA LEU A 76 -3.23 25.26 -9.54
C LEU A 76 -2.70 25.73 -10.90
N GLY A 77 -2.23 26.99 -10.93
CA GLY A 77 -1.47 27.57 -12.04
C GLY A 77 0.04 27.57 -11.78
N GLU A 78 0.80 28.23 -12.65
CA GLU A 78 2.27 28.32 -12.52
C GLU A 78 2.73 29.21 -11.34
N ARG A 79 1.87 30.14 -10.91
CA ARG A 79 2.15 31.03 -9.78
C ARG A 79 1.98 30.28 -8.44
N PRO A 80 2.91 30.44 -7.47
CA PRO A 80 2.73 29.96 -6.11
C PRO A 80 1.42 30.48 -5.51
N CYS A 81 0.60 29.57 -4.98
CA CYS A 81 -0.64 29.88 -4.30
C CYS A 81 -0.62 29.30 -2.88
N PRO A 82 -0.99 30.07 -1.84
CA PRO A 82 -1.10 29.54 -0.49
C PRO A 82 -2.02 28.32 -0.42
N LEU A 83 -1.57 27.28 0.30
CA LEU A 83 -2.34 26.04 0.45
C LEU A 83 -3.75 26.29 1.01
N GLY A 84 -3.86 27.21 1.99
CA GLY A 84 -5.15 27.61 2.56
C GLY A 84 -6.13 28.18 1.53
N ASP A 85 -5.64 28.96 0.55
CA ASP A 85 -6.47 29.55 -0.50
C ASP A 85 -6.95 28.51 -1.52
N VAL A 86 -6.13 27.48 -1.79
CA VAL A 86 -6.52 26.35 -2.64
C VAL A 86 -7.60 25.52 -1.95
N MET A 87 -7.41 25.22 -0.65
CA MET A 87 -8.39 24.49 0.15
C MET A 87 -9.70 25.27 0.29
N ALA A 88 -9.65 26.57 0.59
CA ALA A 88 -10.84 27.41 0.74
C ALA A 88 -11.67 27.47 -0.54
N ARG A 89 -11.02 27.61 -1.71
CA ARG A 89 -11.70 27.57 -3.02
C ARG A 89 -12.39 26.24 -3.26
N HIS A 90 -11.68 25.12 -3.05
CA HIS A 90 -12.25 23.79 -3.26
C HIS A 90 -13.41 23.47 -2.31
N LEU A 91 -13.35 23.90 -1.04
CA LEU A 91 -14.40 23.64 -0.05
C LEU A 91 -15.61 24.57 -0.19
N SER A 92 -15.47 25.69 -0.93
CA SER A 92 -16.58 26.63 -1.19
C SER A 92 -17.43 26.22 -2.39
N GLU A 93 -16.90 25.37 -3.27
CA GLU A 93 -17.67 24.70 -4.32
C GLU A 93 -18.48 23.56 -3.69
N ASP A 94 -19.75 23.40 -4.10
CA ASP A 94 -20.69 22.41 -3.57
C ASP A 94 -19.98 21.05 -3.41
N PRO A 95 -19.97 20.44 -2.21
CA PRO A 95 -19.04 19.36 -1.91
C PRO A 95 -19.29 18.19 -2.84
N ALA A 96 -18.41 18.03 -3.82
CA ALA A 96 -18.37 16.83 -4.64
C ALA A 96 -18.32 15.64 -3.67
N PRO A 97 -19.06 14.55 -3.94
CA PRO A 97 -19.02 13.37 -3.09
C PRO A 97 -17.56 12.97 -2.85
N PRO A 98 -17.17 12.66 -1.61
CA PRO A 98 -15.78 12.42 -1.25
C PRO A 98 -15.19 11.42 -2.24
N GLN A 99 -14.21 11.87 -3.03
CA GLN A 99 -13.55 10.98 -3.95
C GLN A 99 -12.82 9.95 -3.11
N PRO A 100 -13.09 8.64 -3.30
CA PRO A 100 -12.32 7.64 -2.60
C PRO A 100 -10.84 7.88 -2.90
N PRO A 101 -9.95 7.76 -1.89
CA PRO A 101 -8.50 7.88 -2.10
C PRO A 101 -8.14 7.02 -3.31
N ARG A 102 -7.19 7.45 -4.16
CA ARG A 102 -6.76 6.69 -5.36
C ARG A 102 -6.54 5.23 -4.99
N ARG A 103 -7.57 4.40 -5.17
CA ARG A 103 -7.54 2.99 -4.80
C ARG A 103 -6.70 2.32 -5.86
N TYR A 104 -5.94 1.32 -5.43
CA TYR A 104 -5.45 0.32 -6.37
C TYR A 104 -6.65 -0.24 -7.12
N THR A 105 -6.79 0.10 -8.41
CA THR A 105 -7.90 -0.34 -9.26
C THR A 105 -7.60 -1.66 -9.95
N GLY A 106 -6.76 -2.52 -9.36
CA GLY A 106 -6.64 -3.90 -9.80
C GLY A 106 -6.03 -4.11 -11.17
N TRP A 107 -6.30 -5.30 -11.71
CA TRP A 107 -6.20 -5.56 -13.14
C TRP A 107 -7.44 -4.99 -13.84
N HIS A 108 -7.34 -4.70 -15.13
CA HIS A 108 -8.48 -4.15 -15.88
C HIS A 108 -8.50 -4.69 -17.31
N PRO A 109 -9.66 -4.74 -18.00
CA PRO A 109 -9.69 -5.04 -19.44
C PRO A 109 -8.82 -4.02 -20.20
N ALA A 110 -8.18 -4.46 -21.30
CA ALA A 110 -7.31 -3.56 -22.06
C ALA A 110 -8.06 -2.31 -22.55
N LEU A 111 -7.52 -1.13 -22.23
CA LEU A 111 -8.11 0.16 -22.64
C LEU A 111 -7.53 0.63 -23.98
N THR A 112 -6.29 0.26 -24.27
CA THR A 112 -5.59 0.66 -25.49
C THR A 112 -5.32 -0.55 -26.37
N SER A 113 -5.99 -0.64 -27.51
CA SER A 113 -5.77 -1.71 -28.49
C SER A 113 -4.30 -1.78 -28.93
N GLY A 114 -3.71 -2.97 -28.91
CA GLY A 114 -2.33 -3.20 -29.34
C GLY A 114 -1.24 -2.78 -28.35
N SER A 115 -1.60 -2.26 -27.16
CA SER A 115 -0.63 -1.96 -26.10
C SER A 115 0.09 -3.23 -25.61
N GLY A 116 1.25 -3.07 -24.97
CA GLY A 116 1.97 -4.20 -24.38
C GLY A 116 1.12 -4.96 -23.35
N TYR A 117 0.26 -4.24 -22.61
CA TYR A 117 -0.71 -4.83 -21.70
C TYR A 117 -1.83 -5.57 -22.42
N ALA A 118 -2.38 -5.03 -23.51
CA ALA A 118 -3.38 -5.73 -24.31
C ALA A 118 -2.84 -7.06 -24.87
N ARG A 119 -1.58 -7.05 -25.34
CA ARG A 119 -0.88 -8.26 -25.78
C ARG A 119 -0.61 -9.24 -24.64
N LEU A 120 -0.28 -8.76 -23.44
CA LEU A 120 -0.17 -9.59 -22.25
C LEU A 120 -1.50 -10.28 -21.94
N LEU A 121 -2.61 -9.55 -21.93
CA LEU A 121 -3.94 -10.12 -21.67
C LEU A 121 -4.33 -11.13 -22.74
N ALA A 122 -4.03 -10.88 -24.02
CA ALA A 122 -4.26 -11.84 -25.09
C ALA A 122 -3.43 -13.13 -24.93
N ARG A 123 -2.21 -13.02 -24.40
CA ARG A 123 -1.40 -14.20 -24.07
C ARG A 123 -2.02 -14.97 -22.90
N LEU A 124 -2.45 -14.28 -21.85
CA LEU A 124 -3.08 -14.90 -20.69
C LEU A 124 -4.43 -15.55 -21.03
N SER A 125 -5.23 -14.95 -21.90
CA SER A 125 -6.52 -15.51 -22.33
C SER A 125 -6.35 -16.85 -23.04
N ALA A 126 -5.29 -16.99 -23.85
CA ALA A 126 -4.92 -18.25 -24.52
C ALA A 126 -4.48 -19.36 -23.55
N HIS A 127 -4.21 -19.04 -22.27
CA HIS A 127 -3.75 -19.99 -21.25
C HIS A 127 -4.71 -20.08 -20.06
N THR A 128 -5.98 -19.67 -20.22
CA THR A 128 -7.01 -19.73 -19.17
C THR A 128 -7.25 -21.14 -18.61
N GLY A 129 -6.97 -22.18 -19.41
CA GLY A 129 -7.07 -23.58 -18.98
C GLY A 129 -5.81 -24.14 -18.28
N ALA A 130 -4.71 -23.40 -18.23
CA ALA A 130 -3.49 -23.85 -17.56
C ALA A 130 -3.63 -23.81 -16.03
N GLU A 131 -2.80 -24.59 -15.32
CA GLU A 131 -2.71 -24.49 -13.86
C GLU A 131 -1.94 -23.23 -13.43
N GLN A 132 -0.85 -22.95 -14.14
CA GLN A 132 0.04 -21.84 -13.88
C GLN A 132 0.55 -21.25 -15.19
N VAL A 133 0.73 -19.93 -15.22
CA VAL A 133 1.40 -19.20 -16.28
C VAL A 133 2.52 -18.38 -15.66
N ASP A 134 3.73 -18.52 -16.19
CA ASP A 134 4.87 -17.74 -15.75
C ASP A 134 5.09 -16.53 -16.65
N LEU A 135 5.38 -15.39 -16.02
CA LEU A 135 5.76 -14.14 -16.67
C LEU A 135 7.26 -13.95 -16.46
N ASP A 136 8.05 -14.21 -17.50
CA ASP A 136 9.50 -14.09 -17.45
C ASP A 136 10.01 -12.81 -18.15
N ASP A 137 11.31 -12.57 -18.06
CA ASP A 137 11.91 -11.38 -18.66
C ASP A 137 11.77 -11.35 -20.18
N ALA A 138 11.91 -12.49 -20.85
CA ALA A 138 11.85 -12.60 -22.31
C ALA A 138 10.45 -12.28 -22.86
N LEU A 139 9.41 -12.78 -22.19
CA LEU A 139 8.03 -12.43 -22.51
C LEU A 139 7.81 -10.93 -22.33
N LEU A 140 8.26 -10.35 -21.21
CA LEU A 140 8.05 -8.94 -20.93
C LEU A 140 8.87 -8.02 -21.86
N ASP A 141 10.05 -8.45 -22.30
CA ASP A 141 10.83 -7.78 -23.35
C ASP A 141 10.05 -7.75 -24.66
N ALA A 142 9.51 -8.89 -25.09
CA ALA A 142 8.71 -8.99 -26.32
C ALA A 142 7.41 -8.15 -26.26
N LEU A 143 6.90 -7.90 -25.06
CA LEU A 143 5.72 -7.05 -24.84
C LEU A 143 6.06 -5.56 -24.76
N GLY A 144 7.34 -5.18 -24.72
CA GLY A 144 7.81 -3.80 -24.63
C GLY A 144 7.80 -3.24 -23.20
N ALA A 145 7.90 -4.08 -22.18
CA ALA A 145 8.04 -3.63 -20.80
C ALA A 145 9.44 -3.02 -20.56
N PRO A 146 9.58 -2.01 -19.68
CA PRO A 146 10.87 -1.39 -19.42
C PRO A 146 11.89 -2.41 -18.90
N PRO A 147 13.20 -2.17 -19.06
CA PRO A 147 14.24 -3.04 -18.52
C PRO A 147 14.09 -3.25 -17.01
N ALA A 148 14.41 -4.45 -16.52
CA ALA A 148 14.30 -4.80 -15.10
C ALA A 148 15.08 -3.83 -14.18
N ALA A 149 16.21 -3.31 -14.64
CA ALA A 149 17.06 -2.36 -13.89
C ALA A 149 16.37 -1.02 -13.59
N THR A 150 15.38 -0.61 -14.40
CA THR A 150 14.68 0.68 -14.27
C THR A 150 13.18 0.53 -13.98
N ALA A 151 12.68 -0.72 -13.94
CA ALA A 151 11.28 -1.01 -13.65
C ALA A 151 10.90 -0.65 -12.21
N LEU A 152 11.80 -0.88 -11.26
CA LEU A 152 11.59 -0.50 -9.86
C LEU A 152 11.86 0.99 -9.65
N PRO A 153 11.03 1.68 -8.84
CA PRO A 153 11.34 3.04 -8.42
C PRO A 153 12.67 3.07 -7.65
N PRO A 154 13.49 4.12 -7.79
CA PRO A 154 14.64 4.35 -6.93
C PRO A 154 14.13 4.82 -5.56
N TRP A 155 13.50 3.93 -4.81
CA TRP A 155 12.94 4.15 -3.48
C TRP A 155 12.94 2.82 -2.71
N PRO A 156 13.23 2.80 -1.40
CA PRO A 156 13.11 1.56 -0.64
C PRO A 156 11.66 1.09 -0.61
N LEU A 157 11.43 -0.20 -0.82
CA LEU A 157 10.10 -0.81 -0.88
C LEU A 157 9.92 -1.82 0.25
N ASP A 158 8.82 -1.69 0.98
CA ASP A 158 8.35 -2.69 1.93
C ASP A 158 7.48 -3.71 1.19
N CYS A 159 8.01 -4.93 1.05
CA CYS A 159 7.35 -6.03 0.36
C CYS A 159 6.64 -6.91 1.39
N LEU A 160 5.31 -6.97 1.31
CA LEU A 160 4.48 -7.87 2.11
C LEU A 160 4.30 -9.18 1.35
N LEU A 161 4.73 -10.27 1.98
CA LEU A 161 4.89 -11.58 1.37
C LEU A 161 4.19 -12.64 2.22
N ARG A 162 3.59 -13.65 1.58
CA ARG A 162 3.24 -14.91 2.26
C ARG A 162 4.26 -15.98 1.88
N PRO A 163 5.15 -16.40 2.78
CA PRO A 163 6.15 -17.42 2.49
C PRO A 163 5.50 -18.73 2.04
N LEU A 164 6.11 -19.39 1.04
CA LEU A 164 5.67 -20.68 0.51
C LEU A 164 6.73 -21.76 0.75
N ALA A 165 6.28 -22.97 1.07
CA ALA A 165 7.15 -24.14 1.22
C ALA A 165 7.37 -24.85 -0.13
N GLY A 166 8.50 -25.56 -0.26
CA GLY A 166 8.74 -26.51 -1.35
C GLY A 166 9.58 -26.01 -2.53
N LYS A 167 9.61 -26.80 -3.61
CA LYS A 167 10.36 -26.55 -4.84
C LYS A 167 9.49 -25.74 -5.82
N GLY A 168 9.37 -24.44 -5.60
CA GLY A 168 8.54 -23.57 -6.43
C GLY A 168 8.76 -22.09 -6.08
N PRO A 169 7.79 -21.22 -6.40
CA PRO A 169 7.83 -19.83 -5.96
C PRO A 169 8.06 -19.75 -4.45
N VAL A 170 8.94 -18.85 -4.02
CA VAL A 170 9.34 -18.74 -2.60
C VAL A 170 8.31 -18.01 -1.75
N ALA A 171 7.43 -17.22 -2.36
CA ALA A 171 6.38 -16.49 -1.68
C ALA A 171 5.26 -16.05 -2.64
N VAL A 172 4.10 -15.72 -2.06
CA VAL A 172 3.09 -14.88 -2.70
C VAL A 172 3.43 -13.41 -2.41
N LEU A 173 3.46 -12.56 -3.45
CA LEU A 173 3.58 -11.12 -3.31
C LEU A 173 2.19 -10.51 -3.10
N GLU A 174 1.94 -9.94 -1.93
CA GLU A 174 0.68 -9.22 -1.69
C GLU A 174 0.77 -7.76 -2.13
N THR A 175 1.84 -7.08 -1.76
CA THR A 175 2.11 -5.70 -2.15
C THR A 175 3.59 -5.39 -1.98
N ALA A 176 4.11 -4.49 -2.79
CA ALA A 176 5.33 -3.74 -2.47
C ALA A 176 4.97 -2.25 -2.46
N SER A 177 5.10 -1.63 -1.29
CA SER A 177 4.74 -0.24 -1.05
C SER A 177 5.98 0.57 -0.68
N PRO A 178 5.96 1.90 -0.88
CA PRO A 178 7.03 2.77 -0.38
C PRO A 178 7.33 2.51 1.10
N ALA A 179 8.61 2.43 1.44
CA ALA A 179 9.05 2.09 2.78
C ALA A 179 8.53 3.06 3.84
N GLY A 180 8.35 2.55 5.06
CA GLY A 180 7.95 3.33 6.22
C GLY A 180 6.44 3.37 6.44
N VAL A 181 5.63 2.88 5.49
CA VAL A 181 4.16 2.90 5.61
C VAL A 181 3.65 1.68 6.38
N LEU A 182 4.13 0.48 6.03
CA LEU A 182 3.60 -0.80 6.55
C LEU A 182 4.14 -1.14 7.94
N ASP A 183 5.38 -0.75 8.23
CA ASP A 183 6.07 -1.00 9.51
C ASP A 183 5.90 0.14 10.53
N ALA A 184 5.44 1.33 10.13
CA ALA A 184 5.36 2.51 10.99
C ALA A 184 4.73 2.23 12.35
N ARG A 185 3.54 1.60 12.37
CA ARG A 185 2.82 1.32 13.63
C ARG A 185 3.51 0.31 14.54
N PHE A 186 4.47 -0.46 14.02
CA PHE A 186 5.19 -1.50 14.75
C PHE A 186 6.60 -1.06 15.19
N ALA A 187 7.09 0.08 14.69
CA ALA A 187 8.48 0.49 14.87
C ALA A 187 8.92 0.59 16.34
N ASP A 188 8.09 1.19 17.21
CA ASP A 188 8.41 1.32 18.64
C ASP A 188 8.48 -0.03 19.35
N ALA A 189 7.56 -0.94 19.01
CA ALA A 189 7.54 -2.28 19.57
C ALA A 189 8.72 -3.12 19.07
N LEU A 190 9.08 -3.00 17.79
CA LEU A 190 10.27 -3.63 17.22
C LEU A 190 11.55 -3.10 17.88
N GLN A 191 11.64 -1.78 18.08
CA GLN A 191 12.75 -1.15 18.81
C GLN A 191 12.83 -1.66 20.26
N THR A 192 11.69 -1.82 20.94
CA THR A 192 11.62 -2.34 22.31
C THR A 192 12.01 -3.82 22.38
N LEU A 193 11.51 -4.65 21.46
CA LEU A 193 11.78 -6.09 21.44
C LEU A 193 13.24 -6.41 21.12
N TYR A 194 13.82 -5.72 20.13
CA TYR A 194 15.14 -6.05 19.59
C TYR A 194 16.25 -5.09 20.05
N GLY A 195 15.92 -4.04 20.80
CA GLY A 195 16.86 -2.98 21.22
C GLY A 195 17.33 -2.07 20.09
N ALA A 196 17.03 -2.40 18.83
CA ALA A 196 17.30 -1.61 17.65
C ALA A 196 16.33 -1.96 16.51
N TYR A 197 15.96 -0.98 15.69
CA TYR A 197 15.24 -1.19 14.44
C TYR A 197 16.01 -0.65 13.23
N ALA A 198 16.79 -1.52 12.58
CA ALA A 198 17.72 -1.16 11.51
C ALA A 198 17.01 -0.54 10.28
N ASN A 199 15.83 -1.06 9.92
CA ASN A 199 15.05 -0.57 8.78
C ASN A 199 14.67 0.91 8.94
N LEU A 200 14.21 1.32 10.12
CA LEU A 200 13.88 2.73 10.41
C LEU A 200 15.13 3.61 10.36
N ARG A 201 16.25 3.17 10.96
CA ARG A 201 17.51 3.92 10.92
C ARG A 201 18.01 4.11 9.49
N GLY A 202 18.01 3.04 8.69
CA GLY A 202 18.41 3.08 7.29
C GLY A 202 17.52 3.99 6.44
N TYR A 203 16.20 3.95 6.68
CA TYR A 203 15.25 4.81 5.97
C TYR A 203 15.41 6.29 6.31
N ARG A 204 15.61 6.64 7.59
CA ARG A 204 15.96 8.01 8.00
C ARG A 204 17.25 8.50 7.33
N ALA A 205 18.28 7.66 7.30
CA ALA A 205 19.54 7.99 6.64
C ALA A 205 19.39 8.17 5.12
N PHE A 206 18.55 7.36 4.48
CA PHE A 206 18.18 7.50 3.08
C PHE A 206 17.50 8.85 2.81
N LEU A 207 16.43 9.20 3.54
CA LEU A 207 15.70 10.47 3.36
C LEU A 207 16.63 11.67 3.56
N ALA A 208 17.41 11.68 4.66
CA ALA A 208 18.36 12.76 4.94
C ALA A 208 19.45 12.89 3.86
N SER A 209 19.84 11.79 3.20
CA SER A 209 20.80 11.82 2.11
C SER A 209 20.20 12.42 0.84
N VAL A 210 18.93 12.12 0.54
CA VAL A 210 18.21 12.74 -0.57
C VAL A 210 18.03 14.25 -0.34
N GLU A 211 17.72 14.68 0.88
CA GLU A 211 17.66 16.12 1.24
C GLU A 211 18.99 16.81 0.97
N ARG A 212 20.11 16.24 1.42
CA ARG A 212 21.45 16.80 1.18
C ARG A 212 21.81 16.91 -0.30
N LEU A 213 21.41 15.93 -1.11
CA LEU A 213 21.73 15.88 -2.54
C LEU A 213 20.85 16.81 -3.39
N THR A 214 19.62 17.10 -2.95
CA THR A 214 18.63 17.85 -3.74
C THR A 214 18.39 19.26 -3.23
N GLY A 215 18.72 19.56 -1.97
CA GLY A 215 18.33 20.79 -1.29
C GLY A 215 16.83 20.86 -0.93
N ALA A 216 16.06 19.83 -1.29
CA ALA A 216 14.66 19.72 -0.91
C ALA A 216 14.50 19.19 0.52
N ARG A 217 13.31 19.33 1.07
CA ARG A 217 12.98 18.94 2.46
C ARG A 217 11.82 17.97 2.50
N PHE A 218 11.98 16.83 3.16
CA PHE A 218 10.85 15.95 3.44
C PHE A 218 10.02 16.51 4.60
N VAL A 219 8.70 16.51 4.42
CA VAL A 219 7.74 16.96 5.43
C VAL A 219 6.73 15.85 5.67
N GLU A 220 6.69 15.31 6.88
CA GLU A 220 5.69 14.31 7.27
C GLU A 220 4.31 14.99 7.41
N LEU A 221 3.29 14.43 6.78
CA LEU A 221 1.93 14.91 6.94
C LEU A 221 1.20 14.16 8.05
N LEU A 222 0.94 14.87 9.15
CA LEU A 222 0.12 14.41 10.26
C LEU A 222 -1.33 14.88 10.07
N VAL A 223 -2.28 13.96 10.22
CA VAL A 223 -3.71 14.23 10.07
C VAL A 223 -4.46 13.64 11.25
N PRO A 224 -5.38 14.39 11.89
CA PRO A 224 -6.06 13.98 13.12
C PRO A 224 -6.66 12.58 13.05
N PRO A 225 -6.47 11.73 14.08
CA PRO A 225 -7.16 10.45 14.16
C PRO A 225 -8.67 10.67 14.32
N LEU A 226 -9.46 10.01 13.48
CA LEU A 226 -10.91 10.23 13.38
C LEU A 226 -11.73 9.60 14.52
N ALA A 227 -11.09 8.74 15.34
CA ALA A 227 -11.69 8.12 16.51
C ALA A 227 -10.59 7.60 17.43
N GLU A 228 -10.84 7.48 18.74
CA GLU A 228 -9.93 6.84 19.71
C GLU A 228 -9.52 5.42 19.25
N ARG A 229 -10.44 4.70 18.60
CA ARG A 229 -10.20 3.37 18.01
C ARG A 229 -9.18 3.35 16.86
N ALA A 230 -8.81 4.51 16.33
CA ALA A 230 -7.80 4.67 15.29
C ALA A 230 -6.42 5.05 15.83
N ALA A 231 -6.29 5.36 17.13
CA ALA A 231 -5.04 5.84 17.73
C ALA A 231 -3.84 4.88 17.49
N ASN A 232 -4.06 3.56 17.56
CA ASN A 232 -3.00 2.56 17.30
C ASN A 232 -2.57 2.48 15.82
N ALA A 233 -3.38 3.00 14.89
CA ALA A 233 -3.04 3.04 13.46
C ALA A 233 -2.38 4.38 13.05
N VAL A 234 -2.23 5.29 14.01
CA VAL A 234 -1.76 6.66 13.80
C VAL A 234 -0.38 6.87 14.44
N ARG A 235 -0.01 6.02 15.41
CA ARG A 235 1.36 5.95 15.94
C ARG A 235 2.36 5.63 14.84
N ARG A 236 3.43 6.42 14.78
CA ARG A 236 4.49 6.28 13.79
C ARG A 236 5.79 6.91 14.29
N PRO A 237 6.96 6.34 13.95
CA PRO A 237 8.23 6.90 14.33
C PRO A 237 8.47 8.22 13.60
N VAL A 238 9.19 9.14 14.24
CA VAL A 238 9.67 10.37 13.59
C VAL A 238 10.62 10.00 12.45
N VAL A 239 10.26 10.15 11.18
CA VAL A 239 11.15 9.76 10.06
C VAL A 239 11.83 10.94 9.36
N THR A 240 11.23 12.13 9.47
CA THR A 240 11.70 13.38 8.85
C THR A 240 12.07 14.39 9.93
N GLY A 241 12.84 15.42 9.56
CA GLY A 241 13.13 16.56 10.46
C GLY A 241 11.98 17.55 10.60
N TRP A 242 10.95 17.42 9.76
CA TRP A 242 9.82 18.35 9.66
C TRP A 242 8.50 17.62 9.50
N TRP A 243 7.43 18.20 10.03
CA TRP A 243 6.07 17.72 9.83
C TRP A 243 5.08 18.88 9.66
N THR A 244 3.92 18.62 9.07
CA THR A 244 2.84 19.59 8.85
C THR A 244 1.46 18.93 9.06
N GLY A 245 0.39 19.72 9.05
CA GLY A 245 -0.97 19.27 9.30
C GLY A 245 -1.40 19.48 10.76
N ASP A 246 -1.65 18.41 11.51
CA ASP A 246 -2.10 18.47 12.91
C ASP A 246 -1.01 19.05 13.84
N PRO A 247 -1.20 20.25 14.44
CA PRO A 247 -0.18 20.93 15.23
C PRO A 247 0.29 20.16 16.48
N ASP A 248 -0.46 19.14 16.94
CA ASP A 248 -0.05 18.30 18.06
C ASP A 248 0.52 16.96 17.57
N ALA A 249 1.85 16.82 17.60
CA ALA A 249 2.52 15.57 17.21
C ALA A 249 2.45 14.46 18.28
N THR A 250 2.03 14.77 19.51
CA THR A 250 2.07 13.87 20.66
C THR A 250 1.29 12.56 20.44
N PRO A 251 0.07 12.56 19.86
CA PRO A 251 -0.69 11.34 19.61
C PRO A 251 -0.02 10.38 18.61
N TYR A 252 0.89 10.89 17.79
CA TYR A 252 1.53 10.16 16.69
C TYR A 252 2.91 9.64 17.07
N GLN A 253 3.73 10.51 17.65
CA GLN A 253 5.17 10.27 17.82
C GLN A 253 5.55 10.01 19.29
N GLY A 254 4.61 10.18 20.23
CA GLY A 254 4.86 10.08 21.67
C GLY A 254 5.78 11.18 22.21
N ALA A 255 6.08 11.13 23.51
CA ALA A 255 6.87 12.15 24.21
C ALA A 255 8.33 12.25 23.71
N ALA A 256 8.87 11.18 23.10
CA ALA A 256 10.21 11.15 22.52
C ALA A 256 10.29 11.82 21.13
N GLY A 257 9.17 12.25 20.55
CA GLY A 257 9.06 12.76 19.17
C GLY A 257 9.45 14.23 18.96
N LEU A 258 9.77 14.97 20.03
CA LEU A 258 9.91 16.45 20.01
C LEU A 258 11.09 17.01 19.18
N ALA A 259 11.87 16.17 18.50
CA ALA A 259 13.00 16.63 17.69
C ALA A 259 12.60 17.23 16.33
N ALA A 260 11.43 16.86 15.79
CA ALA A 260 10.97 17.36 14.49
C ALA A 260 10.23 18.70 14.61
N ARG A 261 10.41 19.57 13.62
CA ARG A 261 9.85 20.93 13.61
C ARG A 261 8.51 20.97 12.87
N HIS A 262 7.53 21.64 13.45
CA HIS A 262 6.27 21.92 12.76
C HIS A 262 6.49 22.96 11.66
N LEU A 263 6.01 22.67 10.45
CA LEU A 263 5.82 23.62 9.36
C LEU A 263 4.31 23.92 9.23
N PRO A 264 3.86 25.10 9.69
CA PRO A 264 2.47 25.51 9.56
C PRO A 264 1.97 25.55 8.11
N LEU A 265 0.70 25.20 7.90
CA LEU A 265 0.09 25.08 6.56
C LEU A 265 0.09 26.42 5.79
N GLU A 266 -0.01 27.55 6.49
CA GLU A 266 0.01 28.90 5.93
C GLU A 266 1.36 29.30 5.32
N ARG A 267 2.44 28.58 5.67
CA ARG A 267 3.78 28.79 5.09
C ARG A 267 4.01 27.94 3.84
N ILE A 268 3.05 27.12 3.45
CA ILE A 268 3.15 26.23 2.30
C ILE A 268 2.40 26.85 1.11
N THR A 269 3.12 26.96 -0.01
CA THR A 269 2.52 27.30 -1.30
C THR A 269 2.57 26.10 -2.23
N LEU A 270 1.57 26.03 -3.12
CA LEU A 270 1.50 25.05 -4.20
C LEU A 270 1.51 25.79 -5.55
N ARG A 271 2.20 25.21 -6.52
CA ARG A 271 2.13 25.64 -7.92
C ARG A 271 2.24 24.46 -8.87
N ARG A 272 1.91 24.71 -10.13
CA ARG A 272 2.13 23.80 -11.23
C ARG A 272 3.45 24.12 -11.93
N ALA A 273 4.23 23.09 -12.25
CA ALA A 273 5.42 23.19 -13.09
C ALA A 273 5.30 22.12 -14.18
N GLY A 274 4.84 22.52 -15.36
CA GLY A 274 4.46 21.59 -16.42
C GLY A 274 3.36 20.61 -15.96
N GLY A 275 3.62 19.31 -16.06
CA GLY A 275 2.67 18.26 -15.65
C GLY A 275 2.63 17.94 -14.16
N ARG A 276 3.26 18.74 -13.29
CA ARG A 276 3.53 18.38 -11.89
C ARG A 276 3.12 19.46 -10.92
N VAL A 277 2.86 19.05 -9.67
CA VAL A 277 2.66 19.96 -8.55
C VAL A 277 3.98 20.10 -7.79
N VAL A 278 4.29 21.32 -7.38
CA VAL A 278 5.46 21.65 -6.56
C VAL A 278 4.94 22.32 -5.30
N ALA A 279 5.40 21.84 -4.15
CA ALA A 279 5.18 22.46 -2.85
C ALA A 279 6.44 23.21 -2.42
N GLU A 280 6.28 24.42 -1.91
CA GLU A 280 7.36 25.29 -1.47
C GLU A 280 7.02 25.83 -0.07
N GLY A 281 8.04 26.03 0.75
CA GLY A 281 7.91 26.64 2.07
C GLY A 281 9.28 26.98 2.62
N ASP A 282 9.40 28.13 3.29
CA ASP A 282 10.66 28.60 3.88
C ASP A 282 11.84 28.64 2.89
N GLY A 283 11.57 29.03 1.64
CA GLY A 283 12.58 29.13 0.59
C GLY A 283 13.12 27.78 0.10
N CYS A 284 12.48 26.66 0.45
CA CYS A 284 12.88 25.33 -0.03
C CYS A 284 11.71 24.60 -0.70
N ARG A 285 12.05 23.69 -1.63
CA ARG A 285 11.10 22.72 -2.17
C ARG A 285 10.75 21.69 -1.10
N LEU A 286 9.46 21.46 -0.91
CA LEU A 286 8.95 20.46 0.02
C LEU A 286 8.63 19.17 -0.73
N LEU A 287 8.91 18.04 -0.10
CA LEU A 287 8.56 16.70 -0.54
C LEU A 287 7.67 16.07 0.53
N PRO A 288 6.34 16.28 0.46
CA PRO A 288 5.43 15.71 1.44
C PRO A 288 5.44 14.18 1.40
N VAL A 289 5.42 13.57 2.59
CA VAL A 289 5.35 12.12 2.79
C VAL A 289 4.28 11.80 3.84
N HIS A 290 3.69 10.61 3.74
CA HIS A 290 2.66 10.17 4.67
C HIS A 290 2.87 8.70 5.03
N HIS A 291 3.40 8.44 6.21
CA HIS A 291 3.73 7.10 6.68
C HIS A 291 2.59 6.51 7.51
N ALA A 292 1.42 6.34 6.87
CA ALA A 292 0.30 5.61 7.43
C ALA A 292 -0.50 4.89 6.35
N THR A 293 -1.15 3.79 6.76
CA THR A 293 -1.95 2.94 5.86
C THR A 293 -3.40 3.40 5.72
N ARG A 294 -3.86 4.33 6.57
CA ARG A 294 -5.24 4.80 6.58
C ARG A 294 -5.37 6.11 5.83
N SER A 295 -6.39 6.19 4.98
CA SER A 295 -6.78 7.45 4.38
C SER A 295 -7.57 8.30 5.38
N PRO A 296 -7.27 9.60 5.49
CA PRO A 296 -8.05 10.52 6.30
C PRO A 296 -9.44 10.76 5.69
N MET A 297 -10.36 11.31 6.48
CA MET A 297 -11.69 11.73 6.04
C MET A 297 -11.67 13.21 5.63
N PRO A 298 -12.70 13.68 4.89
CA PRO A 298 -12.86 15.10 4.60
C PRO A 298 -12.84 16.00 5.84
N PRO A 299 -12.20 17.18 5.77
CA PRO A 299 -11.50 17.76 4.61
C PRO A 299 -10.01 17.31 4.47
N TYR A 300 -9.51 16.48 5.39
CA TYR A 300 -8.09 16.09 5.44
C TYR A 300 -7.67 15.14 4.31
N ASP A 301 -8.62 14.48 3.65
CA ASP A 301 -8.40 13.71 2.43
C ASP A 301 -7.97 14.60 1.26
N VAL A 302 -8.58 15.77 1.10
CA VAL A 302 -8.19 16.80 0.12
C VAL A 302 -6.79 17.32 0.44
N LEU A 303 -6.51 17.67 1.70
CA LEU A 303 -5.19 18.12 2.12
C LEU A 303 -4.10 17.09 1.80
N LEU A 304 -4.37 15.81 2.11
CA LEU A 304 -3.48 14.70 1.79
C LEU A 304 -3.25 14.58 0.29
N ARG A 305 -4.30 14.65 -0.54
CA ARG A 305 -4.18 14.57 -2.00
C ARG A 305 -3.38 15.74 -2.58
N LEU A 306 -3.65 16.97 -2.13
CA LEU A 306 -2.93 18.18 -2.56
C LEU A 306 -1.43 18.10 -2.25
N LEU A 307 -1.07 17.76 -1.01
CA LEU A 307 0.33 17.72 -0.59
C LEU A 307 1.08 16.53 -1.18
N LEU A 308 0.49 15.33 -1.20
CA LEU A 308 1.15 14.16 -1.79
C LEU A 308 1.30 14.26 -3.32
N ALA A 309 0.51 15.09 -4.00
CA ALA A 309 0.74 15.40 -5.41
C ALA A 309 2.09 16.11 -5.66
N ALA A 310 2.62 16.82 -4.65
CA ALA A 310 3.95 17.43 -4.67
C ALA A 310 5.08 16.52 -4.15
N GLY A 311 4.72 15.31 -3.67
CA GLY A 311 5.68 14.35 -3.12
C GLY A 311 6.65 13.81 -4.17
N HIS A 312 7.65 13.05 -3.71
CA HIS A 312 8.61 12.43 -4.61
C HIS A 312 7.92 11.37 -5.50
N PRO A 313 8.03 11.40 -6.84
CA PRO A 313 7.32 10.46 -7.73
C PRO A 313 7.65 8.98 -7.47
N ALA A 314 8.87 8.69 -7.06
CA ALA A 314 9.28 7.33 -6.71
C ALA A 314 8.62 6.81 -5.41
N ALA A 315 8.20 7.71 -4.52
CA ALA A 315 7.61 7.41 -3.23
C ALA A 315 6.09 7.19 -3.27
N SER A 316 5.47 7.20 -4.46
CA SER A 316 4.04 6.96 -4.64
C SER A 316 3.72 5.65 -5.37
N ARG A 317 4.74 4.94 -5.87
CA ARG A 317 4.55 3.70 -6.63
C ARG A 317 4.30 2.53 -5.69
N VAL A 318 3.11 1.93 -5.83
CA VAL A 318 2.74 0.67 -5.19
C VAL A 318 2.66 -0.42 -6.26
N ILE A 319 3.29 -1.56 -6.01
CA ILE A 319 3.23 -2.73 -6.87
C ILE A 319 2.31 -3.75 -6.20
N ARG A 320 1.15 -3.95 -6.80
CA ARG A 320 0.16 -4.95 -6.40
C ARG A 320 -0.44 -5.53 -7.69
N LEU A 321 -0.61 -6.85 -7.71
CA LEU A 321 -0.96 -7.64 -8.91
C LEU A 321 -1.97 -8.75 -8.61
N ASP A 322 -2.70 -8.66 -7.49
CA ASP A 322 -3.86 -9.52 -7.23
C ASP A 322 -5.08 -9.06 -8.04
N GLY A 323 -6.10 -9.93 -8.11
CA GLY A 323 -7.38 -9.59 -8.75
C GLY A 323 -7.42 -9.76 -10.27
N LEU A 324 -6.63 -10.69 -10.84
CA LEU A 324 -6.61 -10.95 -12.29
C LEU A 324 -8.01 -11.16 -12.92
N ALA A 325 -8.96 -11.67 -12.15
CA ALA A 325 -10.35 -11.86 -12.56
C ALA A 325 -11.05 -10.60 -13.08
N GLU A 326 -10.55 -9.41 -12.74
CA GLU A 326 -11.07 -8.13 -13.26
C GLU A 326 -10.70 -7.87 -14.72
N ALA A 327 -9.56 -8.38 -15.19
CA ALA A 327 -9.20 -8.29 -16.60
C ALA A 327 -10.03 -9.22 -17.50
N PHE A 328 -10.67 -10.24 -16.92
CA PHE A 328 -11.39 -11.28 -17.65
C PHE A 328 -12.78 -11.54 -17.05
N PRO A 329 -13.72 -10.58 -17.14
CA PRO A 329 -15.03 -10.69 -16.49
C PRO A 329 -15.86 -11.90 -16.95
N GLY A 330 -15.68 -12.36 -18.19
CA GLY A 330 -16.39 -13.52 -18.74
C GLY A 330 -15.69 -14.87 -18.55
N VAL A 331 -14.53 -14.93 -17.89
CA VAL A 331 -13.75 -16.16 -17.75
C VAL A 331 -14.02 -16.82 -16.40
N HIS A 332 -14.40 -18.10 -16.43
CA HIS A 332 -14.75 -18.87 -15.23
C HIS A 332 -13.56 -19.36 -14.42
N ARG A 333 -12.40 -19.61 -15.06
CA ARG A 333 -11.18 -20.09 -14.40
C ARG A 333 -9.97 -19.37 -14.97
N LEU A 334 -9.10 -18.92 -14.08
CA LEU A 334 -7.83 -18.28 -14.41
C LEU A 334 -6.67 -19.03 -13.75
N PRO A 335 -5.53 -19.14 -14.44
CA PRO A 335 -4.34 -19.81 -13.91
C PRO A 335 -3.72 -19.00 -12.78
N ARG A 336 -2.89 -19.67 -11.97
CA ARG A 336 -1.95 -18.98 -11.09
C ARG A 336 -0.94 -18.20 -11.94
N LEU A 337 -0.70 -16.94 -11.61
CA LEU A 337 0.37 -16.16 -12.23
C LEU A 337 1.62 -16.13 -11.36
N THR A 338 2.73 -16.53 -11.95
CA THR A 338 4.06 -16.37 -11.35
C THR A 338 4.90 -15.38 -12.15
N VAL A 339 5.94 -14.85 -11.50
CA VAL A 339 6.96 -14.02 -12.14
C VAL A 339 8.33 -14.70 -12.03
N GLY A 340 8.88 -15.11 -13.18
CA GLY A 340 10.13 -15.87 -13.30
C GLY A 340 10.17 -17.20 -12.54
N GLY A 341 9.00 -17.76 -12.19
CA GLY A 341 8.84 -18.91 -11.29
C GLY A 341 9.20 -18.61 -9.84
N LEU A 342 9.46 -17.35 -9.48
CA LEU A 342 10.02 -16.94 -8.19
C LEU A 342 8.95 -16.50 -7.20
N LEU A 343 7.97 -15.72 -7.64
CA LEU A 343 6.88 -15.21 -6.80
C LEU A 343 5.54 -15.52 -7.46
N VAL A 344 4.54 -15.84 -6.65
CA VAL A 344 3.14 -15.82 -7.08
C VAL A 344 2.63 -14.39 -6.96
N VAL A 345 2.12 -13.82 -8.05
CA VAL A 345 1.60 -12.44 -8.08
C VAL A 345 0.08 -12.37 -8.18
N SER A 346 -0.54 -13.41 -8.74
CA SER A 346 -1.99 -13.63 -8.67
C SER A 346 -2.24 -15.11 -8.41
N PRO A 347 -2.97 -15.49 -7.35
CA PRO A 347 -3.44 -16.85 -7.18
C PRO A 347 -4.36 -17.27 -8.35
N ALA A 348 -4.46 -18.57 -8.61
CA ALA A 348 -5.50 -19.13 -9.45
C ALA A 348 -6.88 -18.74 -8.92
N ALA A 349 -7.79 -18.41 -9.83
CA ALA A 349 -9.09 -17.87 -9.49
C ALA A 349 -10.21 -18.54 -10.27
N TRP A 350 -11.36 -18.69 -9.61
CA TRP A 350 -12.60 -19.20 -10.19
C TRP A 350 -13.71 -18.19 -9.96
N ARG A 351 -14.46 -17.91 -11.02
CA ARG A 351 -15.70 -17.16 -10.98
C ARG A 351 -16.84 -18.16 -10.97
N VAL A 352 -17.57 -18.19 -9.85
CA VAL A 352 -18.74 -19.05 -9.65
C VAL A 352 -19.98 -18.18 -9.84
N PRO A 353 -20.70 -18.36 -10.96
CA PRO A 353 -21.95 -17.65 -11.19
C PRO A 353 -23.00 -17.94 -10.13
N GLN A 354 -23.80 -16.94 -9.78
CA GLN A 354 -24.82 -17.05 -8.75
C GLN A 354 -25.82 -18.18 -9.05
N GLU A 355 -26.16 -18.39 -10.31
CA GLU A 355 -27.12 -19.40 -10.79
C GLU A 355 -26.62 -20.84 -10.63
N ARG A 356 -25.31 -21.05 -10.46
CA ARG A 356 -24.73 -22.37 -10.16
C ARG A 356 -24.77 -22.72 -8.68
N LEU A 357 -25.14 -21.75 -7.84
CA LEU A 357 -25.28 -21.94 -6.39
C LEU A 357 -26.72 -22.30 -6.03
N TRP A 358 -26.90 -22.83 -4.83
CA TRP A 358 -28.22 -23.13 -4.27
C TRP A 358 -29.05 -21.87 -4.03
N ARG A 359 -30.38 -22.06 -3.94
CA ARG A 359 -31.32 -21.00 -3.57
C ARG A 359 -31.30 -20.76 -2.06
N PRO A 360 -31.60 -19.54 -1.58
CA PRO A 360 -31.56 -19.23 -0.15
C PRO A 360 -32.41 -20.17 0.72
N GLY A 361 -33.60 -20.55 0.23
CA GLY A 361 -34.55 -21.44 0.92
C GLY A 361 -34.28 -22.94 0.79
N ASP A 362 -33.22 -23.36 0.10
CA ASP A 362 -32.88 -24.78 -0.01
C ASP A 362 -32.44 -25.35 1.36
N GLY A 363 -32.81 -26.60 1.65
CA GLY A 363 -32.35 -27.27 2.87
C GLY A 363 -30.84 -27.54 2.86
N GLU A 364 -30.20 -27.57 4.04
CA GLU A 364 -28.75 -27.77 4.17
C GLU A 364 -28.20 -29.00 3.40
N PRO A 365 -28.84 -30.18 3.41
CA PRO A 365 -28.35 -31.33 2.64
C PRO A 365 -28.29 -31.05 1.13
N ALA A 366 -29.23 -30.28 0.58
CA ALA A 366 -29.22 -29.89 -0.82
C ALA A 366 -28.07 -28.93 -1.11
N LYS A 367 -27.87 -27.91 -0.26
CA LYS A 367 -26.76 -26.96 -0.36
C LYS A 367 -25.39 -27.66 -0.34
N VAL A 368 -25.19 -28.61 0.58
CA VAL A 368 -23.96 -29.42 0.67
C VAL A 368 -23.73 -30.24 -0.60
N ARG A 369 -24.77 -30.89 -1.15
CA ARG A 369 -24.65 -31.65 -2.42
C ARG A 369 -24.29 -30.73 -3.59
N VAL A 370 -24.90 -29.56 -3.67
CA VAL A 370 -24.59 -28.56 -4.71
C VAL A 370 -23.14 -28.09 -4.57
N LEU A 371 -22.68 -27.77 -3.35
CA LEU A 371 -21.28 -27.38 -3.11
C LEU A 371 -20.30 -28.48 -3.53
N ALA A 372 -20.57 -29.74 -3.15
CA ALA A 372 -19.73 -30.88 -3.52
C ALA A 372 -19.71 -31.11 -5.04
N GLY A 373 -20.85 -30.97 -5.71
CA GLY A 373 -20.96 -31.05 -7.18
C GLY A 373 -20.22 -29.90 -7.88
N LEU A 374 -20.34 -28.68 -7.35
CA LEU A 374 -19.63 -27.51 -7.86
C LEU A 374 -18.12 -27.69 -7.75
N ARG A 375 -17.60 -28.13 -6.59
CA ARG A 375 -16.17 -28.38 -6.40
C ARG A 375 -15.62 -29.36 -7.42
N ARG A 376 -16.30 -30.49 -7.64
CA ARG A 376 -15.88 -31.50 -8.62
C ARG A 376 -15.95 -30.98 -10.06
N SER A 377 -17.05 -30.33 -10.43
CA SER A 377 -17.28 -29.88 -11.81
C SER A 377 -16.44 -28.67 -12.22
N ALA A 378 -16.14 -27.76 -11.28
CA ALA A 378 -15.33 -26.56 -11.55
C ALA A 378 -13.86 -26.71 -11.11
N GLY A 379 -13.50 -27.84 -10.49
CA GLY A 379 -12.14 -28.09 -9.97
C GLY A 379 -11.74 -27.10 -8.87
N LEU A 380 -12.67 -26.76 -7.96
CA LEU A 380 -12.38 -25.82 -6.87
C LEU A 380 -11.45 -26.49 -5.83
N PRO A 381 -10.45 -25.75 -5.29
CA PRO A 381 -9.60 -26.28 -4.24
C PRO A 381 -10.41 -26.55 -2.96
N ARG A 382 -9.85 -27.34 -2.03
CA ARG A 382 -10.45 -27.52 -0.71
C ARG A 382 -10.39 -26.22 0.09
N PHE A 383 -9.20 -25.64 0.21
CA PHE A 383 -8.98 -24.40 0.95
C PHE A 383 -8.92 -23.24 -0.03
N ALA A 384 -9.77 -22.25 0.17
CA ALA A 384 -9.89 -21.10 -0.71
C ALA A 384 -10.10 -19.80 0.07
N PHE A 385 -9.79 -18.68 -0.56
CA PHE A 385 -10.34 -17.39 -0.19
C PHE A 385 -11.57 -17.10 -1.04
N VAL A 386 -12.68 -16.70 -0.43
CA VAL A 386 -13.93 -16.41 -1.12
C VAL A 386 -14.39 -14.99 -0.83
N ARG A 387 -14.85 -14.27 -1.86
CA ARG A 387 -15.42 -12.92 -1.76
C ARG A 387 -16.60 -12.74 -2.70
N ALA A 388 -17.52 -11.85 -2.32
CA ALA A 388 -18.66 -11.45 -3.15
C ALA A 388 -18.28 -10.20 -3.97
N GLY A 389 -17.84 -10.39 -5.21
CA GLY A 389 -17.24 -9.33 -6.01
C GLY A 389 -15.78 -9.02 -5.64
N THR A 390 -15.12 -8.19 -6.44
CA THR A 390 -13.67 -8.01 -6.42
C THR A 390 -13.19 -7.06 -5.30
N GLU A 391 -14.02 -6.07 -4.96
CA GLU A 391 -13.79 -5.10 -3.89
C GLU A 391 -14.07 -5.66 -2.48
N ALA A 392 -14.73 -6.82 -2.38
CA ALA A 392 -15.06 -7.41 -1.09
C ALA A 392 -13.84 -8.08 -0.43
N ARG A 393 -13.79 -8.03 0.90
CA ARG A 393 -12.71 -8.64 1.67
C ARG A 393 -12.75 -10.17 1.49
N PRO A 394 -11.62 -10.81 1.11
CA PRO A 394 -11.55 -12.25 1.02
C PRO A 394 -11.73 -12.90 2.40
N VAL A 395 -12.49 -14.00 2.43
CA VAL A 395 -12.74 -14.80 3.62
C VAL A 395 -12.17 -16.21 3.41
N PRO A 396 -11.33 -16.74 4.32
CA PRO A 396 -10.85 -18.11 4.22
C PRO A 396 -12.00 -19.11 4.43
N VAL A 397 -12.08 -20.11 3.56
CA VAL A 397 -13.10 -21.17 3.59
C VAL A 397 -12.43 -22.52 3.36
N ASP A 398 -12.71 -23.50 4.24
CA ASP A 398 -12.56 -24.92 3.92
C ASP A 398 -13.85 -25.39 3.26
N LEU A 399 -13.85 -25.54 1.93
CA LEU A 399 -15.01 -25.91 1.14
C LEU A 399 -15.44 -27.38 1.36
N GLU A 400 -14.72 -28.16 2.17
CA GLU A 400 -15.15 -29.48 2.67
C GLU A 400 -15.79 -29.42 4.07
N ALA A 401 -15.61 -28.33 4.81
CA ALA A 401 -16.17 -28.21 6.15
C ALA A 401 -17.68 -27.94 6.11
N LEU A 402 -18.41 -28.47 7.09
CA LEU A 402 -19.85 -28.23 7.23
C LEU A 402 -20.18 -26.73 7.38
N THR A 403 -19.26 -25.95 7.95
CA THR A 403 -19.40 -24.49 8.12
C THR A 403 -19.26 -23.70 6.82
N ALA A 404 -18.86 -24.32 5.71
CA ALA A 404 -18.70 -23.65 4.42
C ALA A 404 -20.03 -23.07 3.91
N VAL A 405 -21.12 -23.84 3.97
CA VAL A 405 -22.44 -23.41 3.47
C VAL A 405 -22.94 -22.14 4.17
N PRO A 406 -23.07 -22.09 5.51
CA PRO A 406 -23.53 -20.88 6.19
C PRO A 406 -22.54 -19.71 6.05
N LEU A 407 -21.25 -19.98 5.81
CA LEU A 407 -20.28 -18.93 5.52
C LEU A 407 -20.47 -18.34 4.12
N LEU A 408 -20.67 -19.18 3.10
CA LEU A 408 -20.94 -18.75 1.74
C LEU A 408 -22.27 -17.99 1.64
N ASP A 409 -23.32 -18.43 2.36
CA ASP A 409 -24.58 -17.69 2.45
C ASP A 409 -24.36 -16.28 3.04
N ARG A 410 -23.53 -16.13 4.09
CA ARG A 410 -23.18 -14.81 4.66
C ARG A 410 -22.37 -13.93 3.70
N ILE A 411 -21.44 -14.51 2.95
CA ILE A 411 -20.65 -13.77 1.95
C ILE A 411 -21.58 -13.27 0.83
N ARG A 412 -22.45 -14.14 0.31
CA ARG A 412 -23.44 -13.78 -0.72
C ARG A 412 -24.40 -12.68 -0.26
N ALA A 413 -24.84 -12.72 0.99
CA ALA A 413 -25.74 -11.70 1.53
C ALA A 413 -25.16 -10.27 1.48
N GLN A 414 -23.83 -10.12 1.38
CA GLN A 414 -23.18 -8.81 1.24
C GLN A 414 -23.39 -8.20 -0.15
N GLN A 415 -23.45 -9.03 -1.20
CA GLN A 415 -23.73 -8.63 -2.58
C GLN A 415 -24.56 -9.72 -3.29
N PRO A 416 -25.89 -9.73 -3.12
CA PRO A 416 -26.73 -10.85 -3.53
C PRO A 416 -26.73 -11.16 -5.03
N THR A 417 -26.39 -10.19 -5.87
CA THR A 417 -26.39 -10.29 -7.34
C THR A 417 -25.00 -10.51 -7.95
N ALA A 418 -23.95 -10.55 -7.13
CA ALA A 418 -22.58 -10.71 -7.59
C ALA A 418 -22.19 -12.19 -7.65
N ASP A 419 -21.36 -12.54 -8.65
CA ASP A 419 -20.66 -13.81 -8.67
C ASP A 419 -19.77 -13.97 -7.43
N LEU A 420 -19.62 -15.21 -7.00
CA LEU A 420 -18.58 -15.54 -6.02
C LEU A 420 -17.24 -15.67 -6.73
N LEU A 421 -16.25 -14.95 -6.21
CA LEU A 421 -14.86 -15.15 -6.60
C LEU A 421 -14.19 -16.03 -5.56
N VAL A 422 -13.65 -17.15 -6.05
CA VAL A 422 -12.91 -18.13 -5.27
C VAL A 422 -11.45 -18.04 -5.72
N GLU A 423 -10.53 -17.81 -4.81
CA GLU A 423 -9.09 -17.79 -5.06
C GLU A 423 -8.43 -18.94 -4.31
N GLU A 424 -7.43 -19.57 -4.91
CA GLU A 424 -6.66 -20.59 -4.22
C GLU A 424 -6.01 -20.05 -2.94
N MET A 425 -6.04 -20.83 -1.87
CA MET A 425 -5.39 -20.45 -0.62
C MET A 425 -3.90 -20.78 -0.68
N LEU A 426 -3.06 -19.75 -0.69
CA LEU A 426 -1.61 -19.86 -0.72
C LEU A 426 -0.95 -19.05 0.41
N PRO A 427 -0.20 -19.67 1.33
CA PRO A 427 -0.07 -21.12 1.54
C PRO A 427 -1.40 -21.74 2.01
N ALA A 428 -1.65 -22.99 1.63
CA ALA A 428 -2.72 -23.79 2.22
C ALA A 428 -2.36 -24.16 3.68
N PRO A 429 -3.33 -24.55 4.53
CA PRO A 429 -3.05 -24.87 5.94
C PRO A 429 -1.97 -25.93 6.17
N GLY A 430 -1.81 -26.89 5.26
CA GLY A 430 -0.74 -27.90 5.32
C GLY A 430 0.65 -27.41 4.88
N GLY A 431 0.77 -26.20 4.36
CA GLY A 431 2.01 -25.59 3.86
C GLY A 431 2.49 -24.37 4.64
N LEU A 432 2.01 -24.20 5.87
CA LEU A 432 2.41 -23.10 6.75
C LEU A 432 3.84 -23.30 7.27
N LEU A 433 4.68 -22.27 7.14
CA LEU A 433 6.11 -22.35 7.49
C LEU A 433 6.44 -21.89 8.92
N LEU A 434 5.58 -21.06 9.53
CA LEU A 434 5.79 -20.61 10.90
C LEU A 434 5.01 -21.50 11.86
N HIS A 435 5.63 -21.81 13.00
CA HIS A 435 5.05 -22.62 14.06
C HIS A 435 5.02 -21.82 15.35
N ASP A 436 3.91 -21.84 16.08
CA ASP A 436 3.79 -21.15 17.37
C ASP A 436 3.93 -22.14 18.54
N PRO A 437 5.00 -22.05 19.35
CA PRO A 437 5.19 -22.88 20.53
C PRO A 437 4.05 -22.79 21.55
N LEU A 438 3.36 -21.64 21.66
CA LEU A 438 2.24 -21.48 22.59
C LEU A 438 0.99 -22.25 22.14
N HIS A 439 0.94 -22.68 20.89
CA HIS A 439 -0.13 -23.49 20.32
C HIS A 439 0.36 -24.90 20.00
N GLY A 440 1.25 -25.45 20.83
CA GLY A 440 1.76 -26.82 20.67
C GLY A 440 2.57 -27.05 19.40
N GLY A 441 3.14 -25.99 18.81
CA GLY A 441 3.87 -26.07 17.54
C GLY A 441 2.97 -26.10 16.30
N ALA A 442 1.68 -25.77 16.43
CA ALA A 442 0.78 -25.66 15.28
C ALA A 442 1.31 -24.65 14.25
N GLY A 443 1.13 -24.97 12.98
CA GLY A 443 1.43 -24.06 11.88
C GLY A 443 0.51 -22.82 11.95
N VAL A 444 1.07 -21.63 11.76
CA VAL A 444 0.35 -20.36 11.79
C VAL A 444 0.45 -19.65 10.44
N ALA A 445 -0.68 -19.06 10.01
CA ALA A 445 -0.69 -18.17 8.86
C ALA A 445 0.11 -16.91 9.21
N ALA A 446 1.07 -16.57 8.35
CA ALA A 446 1.97 -15.46 8.59
C ALA A 446 2.25 -14.67 7.31
N GLN A 447 2.55 -13.40 7.50
CA GLN A 447 3.06 -12.51 6.48
C GLN A 447 4.45 -12.04 6.90
N LEU A 448 5.34 -11.94 5.93
CA LEU A 448 6.69 -11.41 6.08
C LEU A 448 6.74 -10.03 5.45
N LEU A 449 7.25 -9.05 6.18
CA LEU A 449 7.60 -7.74 5.64
C LEU A 449 9.11 -7.71 5.35
N LEU A 450 9.48 -7.56 4.08
CA LEU A 450 10.86 -7.51 3.63
C LEU A 450 11.15 -6.17 2.95
N ARG A 451 12.10 -5.38 3.48
CA ARG A 451 12.52 -4.12 2.86
C ARG A 451 13.58 -4.39 1.79
N LEU A 452 13.33 -3.89 0.59
CA LEU A 452 14.22 -4.01 -0.58
C LEU A 452 14.56 -2.62 -1.17
N PRO A 453 15.66 -2.47 -1.91
CA PRO A 453 16.70 -3.47 -2.18
C PRO A 453 17.50 -3.82 -0.91
N HIS A 454 17.94 -5.08 -0.80
CA HIS A 454 18.73 -5.55 0.34
C HIS A 454 20.25 -5.42 0.12
N ASP A 455 20.66 -5.20 -1.12
CA ASP A 455 22.04 -5.26 -1.61
C ASP A 455 22.60 -3.89 -2.00
N ARG A 456 21.86 -2.80 -1.73
CA ARG A 456 22.31 -1.42 -1.99
C ARG A 456 22.44 -0.63 -0.70
N ALA A 457 23.48 0.19 -0.62
CA ALA A 457 23.63 1.12 0.48
C ALA A 457 22.60 2.25 0.38
N ALA A 458 22.20 2.81 1.53
CA ALA A 458 21.23 3.91 1.59
C ALA A 458 21.69 5.14 0.78
N GLY A 459 23.00 5.43 0.75
CA GLY A 459 23.56 6.54 -0.01
C GLY A 459 23.47 6.35 -1.53
N GLU A 460 23.70 5.14 -2.03
CA GLU A 460 23.59 4.82 -3.46
C GLU A 460 22.15 4.97 -3.95
N LEU A 461 21.20 4.44 -3.17
CA LEU A 461 19.79 4.57 -3.49
C LEU A 461 19.35 6.03 -3.43
N ALA A 462 19.82 6.80 -2.44
CA ALA A 462 19.55 8.22 -2.33
C ALA A 462 20.06 9.03 -3.54
N ALA A 463 21.24 8.68 -4.09
CA ALA A 463 21.75 9.31 -5.30
C ALA A 463 20.86 9.07 -6.52
N LEU A 464 20.36 7.83 -6.69
CA LEU A 464 19.41 7.51 -7.75
C LEU A 464 18.07 8.22 -7.55
N THR A 465 17.57 8.31 -6.31
CA THR A 465 16.36 9.05 -5.99
C THR A 465 16.52 10.53 -6.30
N ALA A 466 17.63 11.14 -5.88
CA ALA A 466 17.94 12.55 -6.13
C ALA A 466 18.00 12.84 -7.64
N ALA A 467 18.69 11.99 -8.42
CA ALA A 467 18.74 12.11 -9.88
C ALA A 467 17.37 11.94 -10.55
N ALA A 468 16.45 11.19 -9.92
CA ALA A 468 15.10 10.99 -10.41
C ALA A 468 14.12 12.11 -9.98
N LEU A 469 14.55 13.08 -9.16
CA LEU A 469 13.73 14.23 -8.76
C LEU A 469 13.67 15.27 -9.89
N PRO A 470 12.50 15.53 -10.50
CA PRO A 470 12.47 16.37 -11.71
C PRO A 470 12.28 17.85 -11.40
N GLY A 471 12.85 18.69 -12.27
CA GLY A 471 12.87 20.16 -12.14
C GLY A 471 14.12 20.66 -11.42
N ALA A 472 14.64 21.82 -11.83
CA ALA A 472 15.68 22.52 -11.08
C ALA A 472 15.19 22.83 -9.66
N PRO A 473 16.09 22.93 -8.66
CA PRO A 473 15.73 23.37 -7.32
C PRO A 473 15.29 24.85 -7.26
N ASP A 474 15.04 25.51 -8.40
CA ASP A 474 14.59 26.90 -8.47
C ASP A 474 13.28 27.08 -7.72
N VAL A 475 13.44 27.53 -6.47
CA VAL A 475 12.40 28.11 -5.64
C VAL A 475 12.36 29.59 -6.03
N PRO A 476 11.25 30.12 -6.56
CA PRO A 476 11.07 31.56 -6.66
C PRO A 476 11.22 32.12 -5.25
N GLY A 477 12.25 32.94 -5.03
CA GLY A 477 12.53 33.52 -3.72
C GLY A 477 11.27 34.15 -3.14
N THR A 478 10.84 33.70 -1.96
CA THR A 478 9.77 34.34 -1.21
C THR A 478 10.14 35.80 -0.99
N LEU A 479 9.38 36.72 -1.61
CA LEU A 479 9.28 38.09 -1.12
C LEU A 479 8.84 37.99 0.34
N ALA A 480 9.74 38.32 1.25
CA ALA A 480 9.43 38.43 2.66
C ALA A 480 8.19 39.33 2.83
N PRO A 481 7.24 39.00 3.71
CA PRO A 481 6.16 39.92 4.04
C PRO A 481 6.83 41.17 4.62
N SER A 482 6.81 42.26 3.85
CA SER A 482 7.19 43.57 4.33
C SER A 482 6.34 43.86 5.57
N GLY A 483 7.02 43.96 6.71
CA GLY A 483 6.39 44.15 8.00
C GLY A 483 5.41 45.31 7.92
N ARG A 484 4.20 45.11 8.45
CA ARG A 484 3.34 46.21 8.83
C ARG A 484 4.15 47.11 9.75
N HIS A 485 4.52 48.29 9.25
CA HIS A 485 4.97 49.38 10.10
C HIS A 485 3.90 49.61 11.16
N SER A 486 4.23 49.26 12.40
CA SER A 486 3.58 49.79 13.58
C SER A 486 3.79 51.30 13.56
N GLY A 487 2.84 52.03 12.98
CA GLY A 487 2.70 53.47 13.16
C GLY A 487 2.32 53.74 14.62
N ALA A 488 3.31 53.83 15.48
CA ALA A 488 3.16 54.44 16.79
C ALA A 488 2.98 55.94 16.58
N ASN A 489 1.74 56.40 16.76
CA ASN A 489 1.34 57.79 16.72
C ASN A 489 1.70 58.42 18.08
N PRO A 490 2.62 59.41 18.17
CA PRO A 490 2.85 60.11 19.41
C PRO A 490 1.85 61.27 19.52
N ASN A 491 0.76 61.05 20.26
CA ASN A 491 -0.08 62.15 20.72
C ASN A 491 0.68 62.96 21.79
N HIS A 492 1.13 64.14 21.40
CA HIS A 492 1.39 65.24 22.32
C HIS A 492 0.07 65.77 22.87
N HIS A 493 -0.19 65.57 24.16
CA HIS A 493 -1.11 66.41 24.92
C HIS A 493 -0.33 67.59 25.52
N ARG A 494 -0.71 68.80 25.12
CA ARG A 494 -0.56 70.03 25.90
C ARG A 494 -1.97 70.47 26.27
N THR A 495 -2.31 70.30 27.55
CA THR A 495 -3.04 71.19 28.49
C THR A 495 -3.55 70.33 29.63
#